data_AF-A0A442GS13-F1
#
_entry.id   AF-A0A442GS13-F1
#
_cell.length_a   1.000
_cell.length_b   1.000
_cell.length_c   1.000
_cell.angle_alpha   90.00
_cell.angle_beta   90.00
_cell.angle_gamma   90.00
#
_symmetry.space_group_name_H-M   'P 1'
#
loop_
_entity.id
_entity.type
_entity.pdbx_description
1 polymer ?
#
loop_
_entity_poly.entity_id
_entity_poly.type
_entity_poly.pdbx_seq_one_letter_code
_entity_poly.pdbx_strand_id
1 'polypeptide(L)'
;MASMSHHRRECPMFRALDLAAFALAASLVPTAASAQQSTHTMHHQMMHRPPKGQTVPTQPGQEAFAAIQEIVAMLEADPRTDWSKVDIDALRSHLVDMNAVMMGATVTEQPIDGGMKFTATGSGPTRDSIRRMVNAHAAAMNGVGNWRYVAAETDDGATLSVLTPEADRAKLHGLGFFGILTVGMHHQQHHLMIARGESPHG
;
A
#
# COMPACT_ATOMS: atom_id res chain seq x y z
N MET A 1 59.02 -3.61 38.03
CA MET A 1 59.16 -4.25 39.36
C MET A 1 57.77 -4.62 39.85
N ALA A 2 57.56 -5.90 40.20
CA ALA A 2 56.38 -6.55 40.84
C ALA A 2 55.01 -6.38 40.13
N SER A 3 54.36 -7.37 39.51
CA SER A 3 53.93 -8.73 39.93
C SER A 3 52.99 -8.76 41.13
N MET A 4 51.70 -9.01 40.87
CA MET A 4 50.62 -9.53 41.75
C MET A 4 49.33 -9.54 40.91
N SER A 5 48.41 -10.50 40.93
CA SER A 5 48.33 -11.84 41.50
C SER A 5 47.15 -12.53 40.81
N HIS A 6 47.29 -13.84 40.58
CA HIS A 6 46.25 -14.80 40.23
C HIS A 6 44.99 -14.69 41.11
N HIS A 7 43.81 -15.00 40.54
CA HIS A 7 43.05 -16.18 40.95
C HIS A 7 41.94 -16.52 39.95
N ARG A 8 42.15 -17.61 39.20
CA ARG A 8 41.08 -18.38 38.56
C ARG A 8 40.27 -19.03 39.68
N ARG A 9 38.94 -18.91 39.64
CA ARG A 9 38.06 -19.74 40.47
C ARG A 9 37.62 -20.94 39.67
N GLU A 10 37.87 -22.10 40.26
CA GLU A 10 37.59 -23.43 39.76
C GLU A 10 36.09 -23.74 39.84
N CYS A 11 35.63 -24.51 38.87
CA CYS A 11 34.33 -25.15 38.84
C CYS A 11 34.40 -26.46 39.65
N PRO A 12 33.35 -26.83 40.39
CA PRO A 12 32.99 -28.23 40.52
C PRO A 12 31.62 -28.50 39.91
N MET A 13 31.65 -29.47 39.02
CA MET A 13 30.54 -30.19 38.41
C MET A 13 29.89 -31.13 39.44
N PHE A 14 28.62 -31.49 39.16
CA PHE A 14 27.88 -32.70 39.57
C PHE A 14 26.67 -32.58 40.50
N ARG A 15 25.66 -33.37 40.07
CA ARG A 15 24.41 -33.84 40.68
C ARG A 15 23.17 -33.09 40.18
N ALA A 16 22.11 -33.72 39.69
CA ALA A 16 21.76 -35.13 39.62
C ALA A 16 20.79 -35.36 38.45
N LEU A 17 20.75 -36.60 37.96
CA LEU A 17 19.69 -37.12 37.09
C LEU A 17 18.35 -37.02 37.82
N ASP A 18 17.29 -36.62 37.10
CA ASP A 18 15.96 -37.14 37.33
C ASP A 18 15.21 -37.28 35.99
N LEU A 19 14.94 -38.53 35.63
CA LEU A 19 13.98 -38.91 34.59
C LEU A 19 12.58 -38.66 35.14
N ALA A 20 11.80 -37.83 34.46
CA ALA A 20 10.34 -37.82 34.62
C ALA A 20 9.68 -37.84 33.24
N ALA A 21 9.19 -39.02 32.87
CA ALA A 21 8.32 -39.23 31.72
C ALA A 21 6.93 -38.65 32.04
N PHE A 22 6.46 -37.72 31.20
CA PHE A 22 5.05 -37.35 31.13
C PHE A 22 4.56 -37.58 29.70
N ALA A 23 3.64 -38.53 29.56
CA ALA A 23 2.86 -38.80 28.36
C ALA A 23 1.44 -38.23 28.52
N LEU A 24 0.74 -38.07 27.38
CA LEU A 24 -0.69 -37.76 27.20
C LEU A 24 -1.07 -36.26 27.33
N ALA A 25 -1.81 -35.61 26.43
CA ALA A 25 -2.63 -36.03 25.29
C ALA A 25 -2.73 -34.85 24.27
N ALA A 26 -2.57 -35.12 22.97
CA ALA A 26 -2.78 -34.12 21.92
C ALA A 26 -4.26 -34.13 21.48
N SER A 27 -5.01 -33.13 21.94
CA SER A 27 -6.39 -32.89 21.51
C SER A 27 -6.38 -32.29 20.09
N LEU A 28 -6.77 -33.08 19.09
CA LEU A 28 -7.01 -32.60 17.73
C LEU A 28 -8.34 -31.83 17.71
N VAL A 29 -8.27 -30.50 17.60
CA VAL A 29 -9.43 -29.64 17.31
C VAL A 29 -9.54 -29.50 15.79
N PRO A 30 -10.63 -29.93 15.14
CA PRO A 30 -10.84 -29.62 13.73
C PRO A 30 -11.29 -28.16 13.60
N THR A 31 -10.43 -27.31 13.05
CA THR A 31 -10.81 -25.97 12.59
C THR A 31 -11.65 -26.11 11.33
N ALA A 32 -12.97 -25.93 11.45
CA ALA A 32 -13.82 -25.68 10.29
C ALA A 32 -13.46 -24.29 9.73
N ALA A 33 -12.69 -24.27 8.63
CA ALA A 33 -12.45 -23.05 7.88
C ALA A 33 -13.75 -22.65 7.17
N SER A 34 -14.36 -21.55 7.61
CA SER A 34 -15.41 -20.87 6.84
C SER A 34 -14.75 -20.19 5.64
N ALA A 35 -14.90 -20.78 4.45
CA ALA A 35 -14.50 -20.11 3.22
C ALA A 35 -15.48 -18.95 2.96
N GLN A 36 -15.00 -17.73 3.12
CA GLN A 36 -15.74 -16.51 2.87
C GLN A 36 -16.06 -16.42 1.37
N GLN A 37 -17.35 -16.46 1.06
CA GLN A 37 -17.90 -16.33 -0.28
C GLN A 37 -17.58 -14.92 -0.82
N SER A 38 -16.52 -14.82 -1.62
CA SER A 38 -16.22 -13.61 -2.37
C SER A 38 -17.12 -13.59 -3.60
N THR A 39 -18.24 -12.88 -3.51
CA THR A 39 -19.09 -12.57 -4.66
C THR A 39 -18.39 -11.52 -5.51
N HIS A 40 -17.67 -11.97 -6.55
CA HIS A 40 -17.24 -11.08 -7.62
C HIS A 40 -18.08 -11.31 -8.88
N THR A 41 -18.68 -10.21 -9.28
CA THR A 41 -19.59 -9.94 -10.38
C THR A 41 -19.02 -10.39 -11.72
N MET A 42 -19.92 -10.90 -12.57
CA MET A 42 -19.66 -11.36 -13.94
C MET A 42 -18.95 -10.30 -14.79
N HIS A 43 -17.79 -10.63 -15.37
CA HIS A 43 -17.29 -9.93 -16.55
C HIS A 43 -17.06 -10.91 -17.71
N HIS A 44 -17.74 -10.61 -18.82
CA HIS A 44 -17.87 -11.45 -20.01
C HIS A 44 -16.51 -11.68 -20.68
N GLN A 45 -16.01 -12.91 -20.64
CA GLN A 45 -14.84 -13.32 -21.40
C GLN A 45 -15.28 -14.08 -22.67
N MET A 46 -15.46 -13.34 -23.75
CA MET A 46 -15.50 -13.88 -25.11
C MET A 46 -14.19 -13.47 -25.79
N MET A 47 -13.16 -14.31 -25.71
CA MET A 47 -12.20 -14.65 -26.78
C MET A 47 -11.16 -15.63 -26.22
N HIS A 48 -10.84 -16.65 -27.02
CA HIS A 48 -10.02 -17.85 -26.72
C HIS A 48 -10.62 -18.83 -25.71
N ARG A 49 -11.48 -19.72 -26.22
CA ARG A 49 -11.86 -20.93 -25.49
C ARG A 49 -10.66 -21.89 -25.47
N PRO A 50 -9.97 -22.10 -24.34
CA PRO A 50 -8.98 -23.16 -24.25
C PRO A 50 -9.67 -24.52 -24.46
N PRO A 51 -8.94 -25.54 -24.94
CA PRO A 51 -9.47 -26.89 -25.02
C PRO A 51 -10.04 -27.31 -23.66
N LYS A 52 -11.22 -27.96 -23.68
CA LYS A 52 -11.92 -28.40 -22.46
C LYS A 52 -10.95 -29.19 -21.57
N GLY A 53 -10.71 -28.72 -20.35
CA GLY A 53 -9.88 -29.40 -19.36
C GLY A 53 -8.52 -28.75 -19.07
N GLN A 54 -8.20 -27.60 -19.69
CA GLN A 54 -7.02 -26.83 -19.32
C GLN A 54 -7.41 -25.68 -18.39
N THR A 55 -6.95 -25.74 -17.14
CA THR A 55 -6.95 -24.61 -16.22
C THR A 55 -5.92 -23.60 -16.72
N VAL A 56 -6.38 -22.51 -17.34
CA VAL A 56 -5.51 -21.40 -17.74
C VAL A 56 -5.30 -20.51 -16.52
N PRO A 57 -4.06 -20.12 -16.18
CA PRO A 57 -3.82 -19.13 -15.14
C PRO A 57 -4.58 -17.83 -15.44
N THR A 58 -5.42 -17.38 -14.51
CA THR A 58 -6.21 -16.14 -14.64
C THR A 58 -5.67 -15.00 -13.78
N GLN A 59 -4.73 -15.29 -12.88
CA GLN A 59 -4.13 -14.29 -12.01
C GLN A 59 -2.87 -13.73 -12.68
N PRO A 60 -2.75 -12.40 -12.86
CA PRO A 60 -1.57 -11.77 -13.44
C PRO A 60 -0.31 -11.88 -12.56
N GLY A 61 -0.46 -12.31 -11.29
CA GLY A 61 0.64 -12.55 -10.35
C GLY A 61 1.24 -11.30 -9.72
N GLN A 62 0.87 -10.09 -10.18
CA GLN A 62 1.28 -8.78 -9.65
C GLN A 62 0.18 -7.73 -9.84
N GLU A 63 -0.08 -6.91 -8.82
CA GLU A 63 -1.16 -5.91 -8.81
C GLU A 63 -1.00 -4.83 -9.89
N ALA A 64 0.21 -4.28 -10.05
CA ALA A 64 0.48 -3.27 -11.08
C ALA A 64 0.29 -3.81 -12.50
N PHE A 65 0.66 -5.08 -12.74
CA PHE A 65 0.45 -5.73 -14.02
C PHE A 65 -1.05 -5.94 -14.29
N ALA A 66 -1.81 -6.33 -13.26
CA ALA A 66 -3.27 -6.47 -13.33
C ALA A 66 -3.93 -5.14 -13.76
N ALA A 67 -3.55 -4.05 -13.10
CA ALA A 67 -4.08 -2.72 -13.39
C ALA A 67 -3.76 -2.28 -14.82
N ILE A 68 -2.53 -2.47 -15.28
CA ILE A 68 -2.15 -2.14 -16.66
C ILE A 68 -2.92 -3.01 -17.67
N GLN A 69 -3.03 -4.32 -17.42
CA GLN A 69 -3.78 -5.23 -18.31
C GLN A 69 -5.25 -4.82 -18.43
N GLU A 70 -5.90 -4.47 -17.31
CA GLU A 70 -7.27 -3.99 -17.31
C GLU A 70 -7.42 -2.70 -18.13
N ILE A 71 -6.54 -1.73 -17.91
CA ILE A 71 -6.58 -0.45 -18.64
C ILE A 71 -6.32 -0.65 -20.13
N VAL A 72 -5.35 -1.48 -20.52
CA VAL A 72 -5.09 -1.80 -21.93
C VAL A 72 -6.33 -2.43 -22.57
N ALA A 73 -7.00 -3.37 -21.90
CA ALA A 73 -8.23 -3.97 -22.41
C ALA A 73 -9.35 -2.93 -22.60
N MET A 74 -9.48 -1.96 -21.69
CA MET A 74 -10.44 -0.85 -21.83
C MET A 74 -10.10 0.06 -23.02
N LEU A 75 -8.81 0.37 -23.22
CA LEU A 75 -8.34 1.18 -24.36
C LEU A 75 -8.58 0.47 -25.69
N GLU A 76 -8.32 -0.83 -25.78
CA GLU A 76 -8.59 -1.66 -26.97
C GLU A 76 -10.09 -1.78 -27.29
N ALA A 77 -10.94 -1.81 -26.27
CA ALA A 77 -12.39 -1.94 -26.44
C ALA A 77 -13.09 -0.62 -26.85
N ASP A 78 -12.50 0.56 -26.59
CA ASP A 78 -13.08 1.85 -27.00
C ASP A 78 -12.59 2.24 -28.41
N PRO A 79 -13.44 2.20 -29.46
CA PRO A 79 -13.05 2.58 -30.81
C PRO A 79 -12.68 4.07 -30.96
N ARG A 80 -12.90 4.88 -29.92
CA ARG A 80 -12.53 6.30 -29.88
C ARG A 80 -11.18 6.54 -29.22
N THR A 81 -10.49 5.51 -28.75
CA THR A 81 -9.14 5.64 -28.18
C THR A 81 -8.20 6.27 -29.20
N ASP A 82 -7.64 7.42 -28.84
CA ASP A 82 -6.59 8.09 -29.60
C ASP A 82 -5.23 7.48 -29.25
N TRP A 83 -4.85 6.44 -29.99
CA TRP A 83 -3.59 5.70 -29.78
C TRP A 83 -2.34 6.56 -29.91
N SER A 84 -2.43 7.76 -30.51
CA SER A 84 -1.30 8.69 -30.58
C SER A 84 -1.00 9.41 -29.26
N LYS A 85 -1.93 9.35 -28.30
CA LYS A 85 -1.81 9.98 -26.97
C LYS A 85 -1.65 8.99 -25.82
N VAL A 86 -1.90 7.70 -26.07
CA VAL A 86 -1.80 6.67 -25.04
C VAL A 86 -0.38 6.64 -24.46
N ASP A 87 -0.28 6.67 -23.13
CA ASP A 87 0.99 6.65 -22.41
C ASP A 87 0.94 5.65 -21.24
N ILE A 88 1.27 4.39 -21.55
CA ILE A 88 1.33 3.31 -20.56
C ILE A 88 2.56 3.46 -19.65
N ASP A 89 3.62 4.10 -20.10
CA ASP A 89 4.82 4.35 -19.29
C ASP A 89 4.53 5.38 -18.18
N ALA A 90 3.70 6.38 -18.45
CA ALA A 90 3.18 7.30 -17.45
C ALA A 90 2.33 6.57 -16.41
N LEU A 91 1.39 5.70 -16.83
CA LEU A 91 0.60 4.89 -15.90
C LEU A 91 1.50 3.98 -15.04
N ARG A 92 2.46 3.29 -15.66
CA ARG A 92 3.42 2.46 -14.93
C ARG A 92 4.19 3.30 -13.90
N SER A 93 4.67 4.48 -14.28
CA SER A 93 5.41 5.36 -13.38
C SER A 93 4.55 5.80 -12.19
N HIS A 94 3.27 6.10 -12.42
CA HIS A 94 2.31 6.38 -11.36
C HIS A 94 2.15 5.19 -10.40
N LEU A 95 1.99 3.96 -10.91
CA LEU A 95 1.87 2.76 -10.09
C LEU A 95 3.15 2.48 -9.27
N VAL A 96 4.33 2.79 -9.82
CA VAL A 96 5.59 2.71 -9.07
C VAL A 96 5.59 3.69 -7.90
N ASP A 97 5.15 4.93 -8.12
CA ASP A 97 5.03 5.92 -7.06
C ASP A 97 4.06 5.46 -5.97
N MET A 98 2.87 4.97 -6.36
CA MET A 98 1.87 4.43 -5.43
C MET A 98 2.44 3.32 -4.56
N ASN A 99 3.10 2.33 -5.18
CA ASN A 99 3.69 1.23 -4.45
C ASN A 99 4.82 1.70 -3.51
N ALA A 100 5.69 2.59 -3.98
CA ALA A 100 6.79 3.11 -3.18
C ALA A 100 6.30 3.87 -1.94
N VAL A 101 5.27 4.70 -2.09
CA VAL A 101 4.66 5.42 -0.96
C VAL A 101 3.95 4.45 -0.02
N MET A 102 3.09 3.58 -0.55
CA MET A 102 2.25 2.70 0.27
C MET A 102 3.06 1.69 1.08
N MET A 103 4.14 1.15 0.49
CA MET A 103 4.94 0.09 1.11
C MET A 103 6.25 0.58 1.73
N GLY A 104 6.74 1.76 1.34
CA GLY A 104 8.08 2.24 1.69
C GLY A 104 8.13 3.51 2.52
N ALA A 105 7.05 4.29 2.61
CA ALA A 105 7.06 5.52 3.39
C ALA A 105 6.98 5.25 4.90
N THR A 106 7.74 6.02 5.68
CA THR A 106 7.56 6.12 7.13
C THR A 106 6.83 7.41 7.45
N VAL A 107 5.77 7.33 8.26
CA VAL A 107 4.91 8.48 8.56
C VAL A 107 4.81 8.71 10.05
N THR A 108 4.98 9.97 10.46
CA THR A 108 4.56 10.43 11.78
C THR A 108 3.29 11.26 11.67
N GLU A 109 2.39 11.08 12.64
CA GLU A 109 1.10 11.76 12.69
C GLU A 109 1.04 12.64 13.93
N GLN A 110 0.66 13.90 13.74
CA GLN A 110 0.56 14.89 14.81
C GLN A 110 -0.81 15.58 14.75
N PRO A 111 -1.64 15.46 15.79
CA PRO A 111 -2.84 16.28 15.91
C PRO A 111 -2.50 17.77 15.89
N ILE A 112 -3.28 18.53 15.13
CA ILE A 112 -3.22 20.00 15.06
C ILE A 112 -4.62 20.56 15.30
N ASP A 113 -4.72 21.87 15.56
CA ASP A 113 -6.04 22.48 15.70
C ASP A 113 -6.87 22.28 14.42
N GLY A 114 -8.06 21.72 14.58
CA GLY A 114 -8.95 21.41 13.47
C GLY A 114 -8.56 20.23 12.57
N GLY A 115 -7.51 19.45 12.87
CA GLY A 115 -7.13 18.33 12.01
C GLY A 115 -5.85 17.58 12.38
N MET A 116 -5.15 17.10 11.36
CA MET A 116 -3.92 16.29 11.49
C MET A 116 -2.83 16.80 10.56
N LYS A 117 -1.58 16.75 11.04
CA LYS A 117 -0.39 16.89 10.21
C LYS A 117 0.31 15.53 10.10
N PHE A 118 0.56 15.12 8.88
CA PHE A 118 1.36 13.94 8.55
C PHE A 118 2.72 14.40 8.05
N THR A 119 3.79 13.73 8.49
CA THR A 119 5.13 13.90 7.95
C THR A 119 5.58 12.56 7.38
N ALA A 120 5.56 12.45 6.05
CA ALA A 120 5.96 11.25 5.32
C ALA A 120 7.42 11.38 4.88
N THR A 121 8.20 10.36 5.15
CA THR A 121 9.64 10.31 4.88
C THR A 121 10.04 9.01 4.21
N GLY A 122 11.13 9.07 3.44
CA GLY A 122 11.71 7.91 2.77
C GLY A 122 13.10 8.23 2.25
N SER A 123 13.68 7.32 1.48
CA SER A 123 14.99 7.51 0.84
C SER A 123 14.93 7.18 -0.64
N GLY A 124 15.87 7.74 -1.42
CA GLY A 124 16.00 7.48 -2.85
C GLY A 124 14.66 7.64 -3.60
N PRO A 125 14.24 6.64 -4.41
CA PRO A 125 12.99 6.69 -5.14
C PRO A 125 11.75 6.94 -4.27
N THR A 126 11.67 6.35 -3.07
CA THR A 126 10.52 6.52 -2.18
C THR A 126 10.34 7.97 -1.75
N ARG A 127 11.44 8.67 -1.41
CA ARG A 127 11.38 10.11 -1.09
C ARG A 127 10.79 10.90 -2.24
N ASP A 128 11.26 10.62 -3.45
CA ASP A 128 10.85 11.38 -4.63
C ASP A 128 9.39 11.07 -5.00
N SER A 129 8.94 9.83 -4.82
CA SER A 129 7.54 9.43 -4.95
C SER A 129 6.64 10.10 -3.90
N ILE A 130 7.08 10.19 -2.63
CA ILE A 130 6.35 10.90 -1.57
C ILE A 130 6.10 12.36 -1.99
N ARG A 131 7.14 13.07 -2.44
CA ARG A 131 7.02 14.47 -2.87
C ARG A 131 6.00 14.63 -4.00
N ARG A 132 6.13 13.84 -5.06
CA ARG A 132 5.20 13.90 -6.21
C ARG A 132 3.76 13.59 -5.77
N MET A 133 3.54 12.48 -5.08
CA MET A 133 2.20 12.03 -4.72
C MET A 133 1.51 12.94 -3.71
N VAL A 134 2.20 13.34 -2.64
CA VAL A 134 1.59 14.15 -1.57
C VAL A 134 1.19 15.52 -2.09
N ASN A 135 2.04 16.16 -2.91
CA ASN A 135 1.71 17.45 -3.53
C ASN A 135 0.54 17.33 -4.51
N ALA A 136 0.57 16.33 -5.40
CA ALA A 136 -0.49 16.11 -6.37
C ALA A 136 -1.83 15.79 -5.69
N HIS A 137 -1.81 14.93 -4.66
CA HIS A 137 -3.01 14.58 -3.90
C HIS A 137 -3.58 15.78 -3.14
N ALA A 138 -2.74 16.59 -2.49
CA ALA A 138 -3.20 17.79 -1.81
C ALA A 138 -3.83 18.80 -2.78
N ALA A 139 -3.23 19.01 -3.95
CA ALA A 139 -3.78 19.89 -4.98
C ALA A 139 -5.16 19.40 -5.47
N ALA A 140 -5.30 18.10 -5.73
CA ALA A 140 -6.54 17.51 -6.23
C ALA A 140 -7.66 17.47 -5.18
N MET A 141 -7.33 17.26 -3.91
CA MET A 141 -8.32 17.04 -2.84
C MET A 141 -8.67 18.31 -2.05
N ASN A 142 -7.89 19.39 -2.18
CA ASN A 142 -8.16 20.61 -1.43
C ASN A 142 -9.54 21.21 -1.78
N GLY A 143 -10.40 21.32 -0.77
CA GLY A 143 -11.78 21.81 -0.90
C GLY A 143 -12.83 20.70 -1.10
N VAL A 144 -12.41 19.47 -1.41
CA VAL A 144 -13.33 18.34 -1.54
C VAL A 144 -13.92 17.98 -0.17
N GLY A 145 -15.25 17.88 -0.08
CA GLY A 145 -15.93 17.51 1.17
C GLY A 145 -15.78 18.55 2.30
N ASN A 146 -15.45 19.81 1.98
CA ASN A 146 -15.08 20.85 2.95
C ASN A 146 -13.83 20.51 3.77
N TRP A 147 -12.97 19.64 3.25
CA TRP A 147 -11.65 19.37 3.83
C TRP A 147 -10.61 20.27 3.17
N ARG A 148 -9.62 20.72 3.93
CA ARG A 148 -8.51 21.52 3.42
C ARG A 148 -7.23 20.70 3.49
N TYR A 149 -6.51 20.65 2.37
CA TYR A 149 -5.26 19.91 2.22
C TYR A 149 -4.14 20.89 1.90
N VAL A 150 -3.04 20.83 2.64
CA VAL A 150 -1.85 21.66 2.42
C VAL A 150 -0.63 20.75 2.47
N ALA A 151 0.09 20.67 1.35
CA ALA A 151 1.33 19.93 1.27
C ALA A 151 2.54 20.88 1.19
N ALA A 152 3.67 20.40 1.69
CA ALA A 152 4.97 21.03 1.50
C ALA A 152 6.06 19.96 1.46
N GLU A 153 7.01 20.09 0.53
CA GLU A 153 8.16 19.20 0.46
C GLU A 153 9.10 19.41 1.66
N THR A 154 9.79 18.34 2.05
CA THR A 154 10.88 18.34 3.03
C THR A 154 12.09 17.64 2.42
N ASP A 155 13.26 17.76 3.04
CA ASP A 155 14.50 17.11 2.56
C ASP A 155 14.37 15.59 2.40
N ASP A 156 13.55 14.95 3.25
CA ASP A 156 13.36 13.49 3.29
C ASP A 156 11.99 13.03 2.78
N GLY A 157 11.14 13.93 2.30
CA GLY A 157 9.82 13.58 1.76
C GLY A 157 8.88 14.79 1.68
N ALA A 158 7.76 14.73 2.39
CA ALA A 158 6.76 15.80 2.40
C ALA A 158 5.95 15.82 3.71
N THR A 159 5.36 16.98 3.99
CA THR A 159 4.31 17.12 4.99
C THR A 159 2.95 17.28 4.32
N LEU A 160 1.91 16.77 4.97
CA LEU A 160 0.52 16.95 4.59
C LEU A 160 -0.28 17.39 5.81
N SER A 161 -0.83 18.60 5.80
CA SER A 161 -1.80 19.04 6.79
C SER A 161 -3.21 18.92 6.22
N VAL A 162 -4.08 18.24 6.96
CA VAL A 162 -5.49 18.04 6.60
C VAL A 162 -6.35 18.60 7.71
N LEU A 163 -7.21 19.57 7.36
CA LEU A 163 -8.21 20.15 8.25
C LEU A 163 -9.60 19.72 7.82
N THR A 164 -10.46 19.38 8.77
CA THR A 164 -11.80 18.85 8.50
C THR A 164 -12.85 19.47 9.42
N PRO A 165 -14.14 19.43 9.04
CA PRO A 165 -15.23 19.71 9.96
C PRO A 165 -15.16 18.81 11.21
N GLU A 166 -15.66 19.29 12.35
CA GLU A 166 -15.59 18.54 13.61
C GLU A 166 -16.19 17.13 13.52
N ALA A 167 -17.31 16.99 12.80
CA ALA A 167 -17.98 15.70 12.57
C ALA A 167 -17.09 14.66 11.87
N ASP A 168 -16.08 15.09 11.11
CA ASP A 168 -15.19 14.24 10.32
C ASP A 168 -13.85 13.95 11.00
N ARG A 169 -13.56 14.54 12.17
CA ARG A 169 -12.27 14.37 12.85
C ARG A 169 -11.97 12.91 13.19
N ALA A 170 -12.98 12.16 13.64
CA ALA A 170 -12.84 10.74 13.93
C ALA A 170 -12.52 9.93 12.66
N LYS A 171 -13.14 10.30 11.52
CA LYS A 171 -12.84 9.69 10.22
C LYS A 171 -11.41 10.01 9.77
N LEU A 172 -10.97 11.26 9.88
CA LEU A 172 -9.61 11.68 9.56
C LEU A 172 -8.59 10.84 10.35
N HIS A 173 -8.79 10.71 11.66
CA HIS A 173 -7.92 9.91 12.53
C HIS A 173 -7.96 8.43 12.16
N GLY A 174 -9.14 7.87 11.87
CA GLY A 174 -9.27 6.47 11.49
C GLY A 174 -8.65 6.12 10.14
N LEU A 175 -8.62 7.07 9.20
CA LEU A 175 -7.96 6.89 7.90
C LEU A 175 -6.43 6.94 8.01
N GLY A 176 -5.90 7.85 8.84
CA GLY A 176 -4.47 8.14 8.87
C GLY A 176 -3.93 8.58 7.50
N PHE A 177 -2.61 8.68 7.35
CA PHE A 177 -2.02 9.14 6.09
C PHE A 177 -2.35 8.23 4.89
N PHE A 178 -2.14 6.92 5.04
CA PHE A 178 -2.33 5.98 3.94
C PHE A 178 -3.79 5.86 3.52
N GLY A 179 -4.73 5.86 4.49
CA GLY A 179 -6.15 5.89 4.18
C GLY A 179 -6.53 7.15 3.41
N ILE A 180 -6.06 8.33 3.85
CA ILE A 180 -6.35 9.60 3.17
C ILE A 180 -5.91 9.58 1.71
N LEU A 181 -4.73 9.04 1.40
CA LEU A 181 -4.25 8.95 0.01
C LEU A 181 -5.16 8.09 -0.89
N THR A 182 -6.04 7.27 -0.32
CA THR A 182 -7.01 6.43 -1.05
C THR A 182 -8.41 7.05 -1.14
N VAL A 183 -8.65 8.15 -0.43
CA VAL A 183 -9.95 8.84 -0.44
C VAL A 183 -9.92 9.95 -1.47
N GLY A 184 -10.93 10.00 -2.34
CA GLY A 184 -11.03 11.01 -3.38
C GLY A 184 -11.51 10.43 -4.70
N MET A 185 -11.02 11.03 -5.80
CA MET A 185 -11.29 10.53 -7.15
C MET A 185 -11.13 9.01 -7.23
N HIS A 186 -12.00 8.36 -8.00
CA HIS A 186 -11.87 6.94 -8.28
C HIS A 186 -10.50 6.67 -8.91
N HIS A 187 -9.56 6.08 -8.17
CA HIS A 187 -8.19 5.82 -8.63
C HIS A 187 -8.17 5.10 -9.99
N GLN A 188 -9.20 4.31 -10.29
CA GLN A 188 -9.29 3.57 -11.54
C GLN A 188 -9.59 4.51 -12.71
N GLN A 189 -10.45 5.51 -12.51
CA GLN A 189 -10.69 6.56 -13.51
C GLN A 189 -9.42 7.41 -13.70
N HIS A 190 -8.70 7.70 -12.61
CA HIS A 190 -7.44 8.40 -12.67
C HIS A 190 -6.39 7.61 -13.47
N HIS A 191 -6.25 6.30 -13.24
CA HIS A 191 -5.35 5.44 -14.01
C HIS A 191 -5.69 5.46 -15.50
N LEU A 192 -6.98 5.43 -15.85
CA LEU A 192 -7.44 5.53 -17.23
C LEU A 192 -7.10 6.88 -17.86
N MET A 193 -7.24 7.98 -17.12
CA MET A 193 -6.87 9.33 -17.59
C MET A 193 -5.36 9.40 -17.89
N ILE A 194 -4.51 8.95 -16.96
CA ILE A 194 -3.06 8.91 -17.19
C ILE A 194 -2.73 8.08 -18.43
N ALA A 195 -3.32 6.89 -18.56
CA ALA A 195 -3.06 6.01 -19.70
C ALA A 195 -3.52 6.61 -21.03
N ARG A 196 -4.46 7.55 -21.03
CA ARG A 196 -4.90 8.33 -22.21
C ARG A 196 -4.01 9.55 -22.50
N GLY A 197 -2.98 9.78 -21.69
CA GLY A 197 -2.12 10.97 -21.78
C GLY A 197 -2.77 12.24 -21.23
N GLU A 198 -3.80 12.12 -20.39
CA GLU A 198 -4.51 13.25 -19.77
C GLU A 198 -3.88 13.62 -18.42
N SER A 199 -4.01 14.88 -17.99
CA SER A 199 -3.66 15.30 -16.63
C SER A 199 -4.81 14.95 -15.67
N PRO A 200 -4.63 14.02 -14.72
CA PRO A 200 -5.67 13.65 -13.76
C PRO A 200 -5.91 14.73 -12.68
N HIS A 201 -5.05 15.75 -12.64
CA HIS A 201 -5.01 16.74 -11.56
C HIS A 201 -5.30 18.18 -12.00
N GLY A 202 -5.59 18.40 -13.29
CA GLY A 202 -5.87 19.73 -13.86
C GLY A 202 -4.64 20.56 -14.13
#